data_AF-A0A9E5IG87-F1
#
_entry.id   AF-A0A9E5IG87-F1
#
_cell.length_a   1.000
_cell.length_b   1.000
_cell.length_c   1.000
_cell.angle_alpha   90.00
_cell.angle_beta   90.00
_cell.angle_gamma   90.00
#
_symmetry.space_group_name_H-M   'P 1'
#
loop_
_entity.id
_entity.type
_entity.pdbx_description
1 polymer ?
#
loop_
_entity_poly.entity_id
_entity_poly.type
_entity_poly.pdbx_seq_one_letter_code
_entity_poly.pdbx_strand_id
1 'polypeptide(L)'
;MPRLVAIVGRPNVGKSRLFNRLTRSRISIVHDQPGVTRDVVSAEVTDGAFTLMDTGGLGLKGGDSPAELTVASERQVEFAISSADLVLFVVDGLEGLTALDTKIATMLRRGKKDVVLVVNKADFNDDKLELGEIYRLGLGEPIRFSAEHGRGEAELRTVILAKLGPAPEVAPSAPRPTTDEEGRPLLPGARDPSAPLCVCFIGRPNVGKSSLSNRLLGSDRLIVSNIPGTTRDAVEIPFTFLGRNQKEYPFRLIDTAGIKAQTKLASPVEYFSRLRSLDAINKCDVVFLVLDAIDGVTAQDKAIAGEAIKERKPIIIIVNKWDVVKDAFRKKLDPDCAPEAGLHDYKTEREYRVKYEQSLRSSLFFTPGAPVLFVSALSGYEVDRMLNAAVQLNRALDKRIATAKLNALIGDLAERVPAPAIGGKRFRVYYALQTGVRPFRIKLFCNREDKLSEQYRRYLEAGMVKEFGIDGCPVYFDLVGKPKHTPGTPYTGKAAILEKQRAENELAGVPKWKVREAREAQGLGEAFDYETLED
;
A
#
# COMPACT_ATOMS: atom_id res chain seq x y z
N MET A 1 -6.04 1.18 -15.29
CA MET A 1 -6.78 1.84 -14.18
C MET A 1 -6.84 0.85 -13.02
N PRO A 2 -6.64 1.27 -11.75
CA PRO A 2 -6.86 0.39 -10.60
C PRO A 2 -8.34 0.07 -10.52
N ARG A 3 -8.71 -1.22 -10.53
CA ARG A 3 -10.11 -1.67 -10.49
C ARG A 3 -10.56 -1.66 -9.03
N LEU A 4 -11.34 -0.67 -8.61
CA LEU A 4 -11.76 -0.48 -7.23
C LEU A 4 -13.19 -0.96 -7.00
N VAL A 5 -13.37 -1.86 -6.03
CA VAL A 5 -14.66 -2.40 -5.61
C VAL A 5 -14.92 -1.99 -4.17
N ALA A 6 -15.99 -1.24 -3.90
CA ALA A 6 -16.36 -0.83 -2.54
C ALA A 6 -17.55 -1.63 -2.01
N ILE A 7 -17.50 -2.03 -0.74
CA ILE A 7 -18.60 -2.71 -0.04
C ILE A 7 -19.34 -1.69 0.82
N VAL A 8 -20.62 -1.47 0.53
CA VAL A 8 -21.51 -0.57 1.29
C VAL A 8 -22.74 -1.30 1.81
N GLY A 9 -23.38 -0.75 2.82
CA GLY A 9 -24.58 -1.32 3.42
C GLY A 9 -24.76 -0.82 4.86
N ARG A 10 -25.93 -1.03 5.45
CA ARG A 10 -26.17 -0.65 6.85
C ARG A 10 -25.25 -1.42 7.83
N PRO A 11 -25.10 -0.97 9.09
CA PRO A 11 -24.38 -1.74 10.11
C PRO A 11 -24.91 -3.17 10.25
N ASN A 12 -24.03 -4.11 10.63
CA ASN A 12 -24.35 -5.52 10.95
C ASN A 12 -24.88 -6.43 9.83
N VAL A 13 -24.95 -5.98 8.57
CA VAL A 13 -25.29 -6.83 7.40
C VAL A 13 -24.20 -7.84 7.01
N GLY A 14 -23.03 -7.80 7.66
CA GLY A 14 -21.92 -8.72 7.40
C GLY A 14 -20.89 -8.25 6.36
N LYS A 15 -20.76 -6.95 6.09
CA LYS A 15 -19.76 -6.36 5.18
C LYS A 15 -18.34 -6.88 5.39
N SER A 16 -17.85 -6.84 6.63
CA SER A 16 -16.48 -7.27 6.96
C SER A 16 -16.29 -8.79 6.84
N ARG A 17 -17.36 -9.59 6.99
CA ARG A 17 -17.32 -11.03 6.75
C ARG A 17 -17.21 -11.33 5.24
N LEU A 18 -18.00 -10.63 4.42
CA LEU A 18 -17.88 -10.67 2.96
C LEU A 18 -16.48 -10.25 2.50
N PHE A 19 -15.95 -9.15 3.05
CA PHE A 19 -14.59 -8.66 2.77
C PHE A 19 -13.52 -9.72 3.01
N ASN A 20 -13.50 -10.31 4.21
CA ASN A 20 -12.52 -11.35 4.58
C ASN A 20 -12.63 -12.60 3.72
N ARG A 21 -13.85 -12.95 3.30
CA ARG A 21 -14.08 -14.11 2.45
C ARG A 21 -13.54 -13.90 1.04
N LEU A 22 -13.88 -12.77 0.41
CA LEU A 22 -13.45 -12.45 -0.95
C LEU A 22 -11.92 -12.28 -1.06
N THR A 23 -11.28 -11.78 0.00
CA THR A 23 -9.82 -11.54 0.06
C THR A 23 -9.00 -12.76 0.49
N ARG A 24 -9.65 -13.90 0.79
CA ARG A 24 -9.05 -15.17 1.24
C ARG A 24 -8.01 -15.05 2.38
N SER A 25 -8.05 -13.93 3.09
CA SER A 25 -7.12 -13.61 4.17
C SER A 25 -7.91 -13.57 5.47
N ARG A 26 -7.47 -14.31 6.50
CA ARG A 26 -7.93 -14.05 7.88
C ARG A 26 -7.28 -12.75 8.37
N ILE A 27 -7.64 -11.61 7.77
CA ILE A 27 -7.41 -10.31 8.39
C ILE A 27 -8.45 -10.23 9.52
N SER A 28 -8.07 -10.75 10.68
CA SER A 28 -8.86 -10.61 11.89
C SER A 28 -8.92 -9.12 12.23
N ILE A 29 -10.00 -8.45 11.87
CA ILE A 29 -10.50 -7.37 12.72
C ILE A 29 -11.47 -8.04 13.69
N VAL A 30 -10.88 -8.67 14.70
CA VAL A 30 -11.54 -8.84 15.99
C VAL A 30 -10.75 -7.97 16.96
N HIS A 31 -11.10 -6.69 16.97
CA HIS A 31 -10.84 -5.82 18.10
C HIS A 31 -12.18 -5.22 18.52
N ASP A 32 -12.88 -5.94 19.38
CA ASP A 32 -13.89 -5.35 20.26
C ASP A 32 -13.15 -4.62 21.39
N GLN A 33 -12.69 -3.40 21.11
CA GLN A 33 -12.38 -2.40 22.12
C GLN A 33 -13.24 -1.16 21.83
N PRO A 34 -14.12 -0.74 22.77
CA PRO A 34 -14.87 0.49 22.61
C PRO A 34 -13.89 1.68 22.61
N GLY A 35 -13.82 2.44 21.51
CA GLY A 35 -13.10 3.72 21.48
C GLY A 35 -12.10 3.96 20.34
N VAL A 36 -11.92 3.07 19.37
CA VAL A 36 -11.03 3.32 18.20
C VAL A 36 -11.87 3.55 16.95
N THR A 37 -11.66 4.70 16.30
CA THR A 37 -12.25 4.99 14.97
C THR A 37 -11.82 3.90 13.99
N ARG A 38 -12.79 3.20 13.40
CA ARG A 38 -12.54 2.11 12.44
C ARG A 38 -12.12 2.74 11.10
N ASP A 39 -10.91 2.52 10.63
CA ASP A 39 -10.44 3.05 9.34
C ASP A 39 -11.03 2.26 8.15
N VAL A 40 -10.96 2.82 6.93
CA VAL A 40 -11.33 2.09 5.70
C VAL A 40 -10.31 1.00 5.44
N VAL A 41 -10.77 -0.24 5.32
CA VAL A 41 -9.91 -1.40 5.11
C VAL A 41 -9.90 -1.72 3.62
N SER A 42 -8.72 -1.88 3.04
CA SER A 42 -8.57 -2.29 1.64
C SER A 42 -7.65 -3.50 1.51
N ALA A 43 -7.95 -4.37 0.55
CA ALA A 43 -7.15 -5.54 0.24
C ALA A 43 -7.23 -5.90 -1.24
N GLU A 44 -6.15 -6.45 -1.78
CA GLU A 44 -6.07 -6.88 -3.18
C GLU A 44 -6.66 -8.29 -3.35
N VAL A 45 -7.51 -8.46 -4.37
CA VAL A 45 -8.07 -9.76 -4.74
C VAL A 45 -7.35 -10.24 -6.01
N THR A 46 -6.54 -11.29 -5.85
CA THR A 46 -5.68 -11.84 -6.92
C THR A 46 -6.48 -12.42 -8.09
N ASP A 47 -7.61 -13.07 -7.81
CA ASP A 47 -8.46 -13.78 -8.79
C ASP A 47 -9.27 -12.83 -9.71
N GLY A 48 -8.80 -11.61 -9.92
CA GLY A 48 -9.49 -10.58 -10.70
C GLY A 48 -8.76 -9.24 -10.86
N ALA A 49 -7.58 -9.11 -10.24
CA ALA A 49 -6.75 -7.91 -10.24
C ALA A 49 -7.53 -6.63 -9.88
N PHE A 50 -8.31 -6.71 -8.80
CA PHE A 50 -9.07 -5.59 -8.27
C PHE A 50 -8.83 -5.40 -6.77
N THR A 51 -8.95 -4.16 -6.31
CA THR A 51 -8.84 -3.79 -4.89
C THR A 51 -10.22 -3.72 -4.29
N LEU A 52 -10.46 -4.50 -3.24
CA LEU A 52 -11.70 -4.49 -2.47
C LEU A 52 -11.56 -3.54 -1.28
N MET A 53 -12.60 -2.76 -0.99
CA MET A 53 -12.60 -1.75 0.07
C MET A 53 -13.84 -1.91 0.96
N ASP A 54 -13.66 -2.12 2.26
CA ASP A 54 -14.75 -2.13 3.25
C ASP A 54 -14.94 -0.71 3.82
N THR A 55 -16.03 -0.05 3.42
CA THR A 55 -16.33 1.31 3.88
C THR A 55 -16.93 1.32 5.28
N GLY A 56 -17.18 0.16 5.91
CA GLY A 56 -17.89 0.05 7.19
C GLY A 56 -17.28 0.82 8.36
N GLY A 57 -16.00 1.19 8.27
CA GLY A 57 -15.31 1.99 9.29
C GLY A 57 -15.58 3.51 9.22
N LEU A 58 -15.91 4.05 8.05
CA LEU A 58 -16.09 5.50 7.87
C LEU A 58 -17.28 6.01 8.69
N GLY A 59 -17.01 6.97 9.58
CA GLY A 59 -18.05 7.77 10.24
C GLY A 59 -18.52 7.26 11.61
N LEU A 60 -18.00 6.15 12.13
CA LEU A 60 -18.31 5.71 13.51
C LEU A 60 -17.36 6.39 14.51
N LYS A 61 -17.78 7.55 15.04
CA LYS A 61 -17.24 8.08 16.30
C LYS A 61 -18.23 7.69 17.39
N GLY A 62 -17.75 7.01 18.44
CA GLY A 62 -18.60 6.40 19.47
C GLY A 62 -19.72 7.33 19.96
N GLY A 63 -20.95 6.84 19.81
CA GLY A 63 -22.22 7.52 20.11
C GLY A 63 -23.36 6.75 19.42
N ASP A 64 -24.12 5.95 20.17
CA ASP A 64 -25.17 5.08 19.63
C ASP A 64 -26.51 5.82 19.46
N SER A 65 -26.56 6.81 18.55
CA SER A 65 -27.84 7.41 18.11
C SER A 65 -28.21 6.93 16.70
N PRO A 66 -29.48 6.52 16.44
CA PRO A 66 -29.93 6.13 15.10
C PRO A 66 -29.69 7.18 14.01
N ALA A 67 -29.70 8.47 14.39
CA ALA A 67 -29.42 9.57 13.46
C ALA A 67 -27.94 9.63 13.04
N GLU A 68 -27.02 9.36 13.96
CA GLU A 68 -25.58 9.38 13.71
C GLU A 68 -25.15 8.19 12.82
N LEU A 69 -25.76 7.03 13.04
CA LEU A 69 -25.57 5.84 12.18
C LEU A 69 -26.05 6.06 10.74
N THR A 70 -27.12 6.84 10.58
CA THR A 70 -27.66 7.21 9.26
C THR A 70 -26.67 8.12 8.52
N VAL A 71 -26.17 9.18 9.18
CA VAL A 71 -25.19 10.11 8.60
C VAL A 71 -23.86 9.40 8.29
N ALA A 72 -23.43 8.48 9.15
CA ALA A 72 -22.23 7.67 8.90
C ALA A 72 -22.41 6.79 7.65
N SER A 73 -23.54 6.11 7.52
CA SER A 73 -23.85 5.26 6.36
C SER A 73 -23.97 6.06 5.06
N GLU A 74 -24.50 7.29 5.11
CA GLU A 74 -24.55 8.18 3.96
C GLU A 74 -23.15 8.58 3.48
N ARG A 75 -22.26 8.95 4.40
CA ARG A 75 -20.86 9.27 4.07
C ARG A 75 -20.10 8.07 3.49
N GLN A 76 -20.38 6.87 3.98
CA GLN A 76 -19.83 5.62 3.42
C GLN A 76 -20.22 5.45 1.95
N VAL A 77 -21.49 5.71 1.64
CA VAL A 77 -22.04 5.56 0.29
C VAL A 77 -21.52 6.65 -0.64
N GLU A 78 -21.45 7.91 -0.20
CA GLU A 78 -20.85 8.99 -0.99
C GLU A 78 -19.38 8.72 -1.31
N PHE A 79 -18.62 8.23 -0.32
CA PHE A 79 -17.24 7.83 -0.51
C PHE A 79 -17.12 6.71 -1.54
N ALA A 80 -17.93 5.65 -1.43
CA ALA A 80 -17.95 4.54 -2.38
C ALA A 80 -18.33 4.99 -3.81
N ILE A 81 -19.34 5.84 -3.95
CA ILE A 81 -19.76 6.38 -5.26
C ILE A 81 -18.64 7.21 -5.89
N SER A 82 -17.88 7.96 -5.10
CA SER A 82 -16.80 8.81 -5.62
C SER A 82 -15.53 8.05 -5.98
N SER A 83 -15.24 6.94 -5.31
CA SER A 83 -13.93 6.27 -5.34
C SER A 83 -13.92 4.90 -6.02
N ALA A 84 -15.06 4.21 -6.10
CA ALA A 84 -15.13 2.86 -6.67
C ALA A 84 -15.56 2.85 -8.14
N ASP A 85 -15.08 1.86 -8.87
CA ASP A 85 -15.58 1.52 -10.20
C ASP A 85 -16.86 0.69 -10.10
N LEU A 86 -16.95 -0.17 -9.08
CA LEU A 86 -18.08 -1.03 -8.78
C LEU A 86 -18.44 -0.95 -7.28
N VAL A 87 -19.72 -0.87 -6.97
CA VAL A 87 -20.22 -0.88 -5.58
C VAL A 87 -20.97 -2.17 -5.30
N LEU A 88 -20.55 -2.91 -4.27
CA LEU A 88 -21.29 -4.03 -3.69
C LEU A 88 -22.20 -3.49 -2.59
N PHE A 89 -23.50 -3.44 -2.84
CA PHE A 89 -24.47 -3.05 -1.82
C PHE A 89 -25.01 -4.27 -1.11
N VAL A 90 -24.63 -4.43 0.16
CA VAL A 90 -24.96 -5.59 0.99
C VAL A 90 -26.19 -5.31 1.86
N VAL A 91 -27.19 -6.17 1.74
CA VAL A 91 -28.39 -6.19 2.59
C VAL A 91 -28.46 -7.49 3.37
N ASP A 92 -29.17 -7.48 4.49
CA ASP A 92 -29.39 -8.68 5.31
C ASP A 92 -30.65 -9.42 4.84
N GLY A 93 -30.50 -10.69 4.45
CA GLY A 93 -31.60 -11.52 3.98
C GLY A 93 -32.54 -12.03 5.08
N LEU A 94 -32.13 -11.98 6.36
CA LEU A 94 -32.94 -12.45 7.49
C LEU A 94 -33.80 -11.34 8.09
N GLU A 95 -33.22 -10.15 8.24
CA GLU A 95 -33.90 -8.99 8.83
C GLU A 95 -34.74 -8.20 7.83
N GLY A 96 -34.56 -8.44 6.52
CA GLY A 96 -35.27 -7.71 5.47
C GLY A 96 -34.78 -6.27 5.27
N LEU A 97 -35.51 -5.52 4.44
CA LEU A 97 -35.16 -4.15 4.08
C LEU A 97 -35.56 -3.15 5.14
N THR A 98 -34.65 -2.20 5.41
CA THR A 98 -34.92 -1.08 6.30
C THR A 98 -35.09 0.24 5.52
N ALA A 99 -35.59 1.27 6.20
CA ALA A 99 -35.64 2.63 5.64
C ALA A 99 -34.24 3.15 5.25
N LEU A 100 -33.19 2.72 5.97
CA LEU A 100 -31.81 3.07 5.67
C LEU A 100 -31.34 2.42 4.36
N ASP A 101 -31.70 1.15 4.13
CA ASP A 101 -31.35 0.45 2.88
C ASP A 101 -32.02 1.10 1.67
N THR A 102 -33.27 1.53 1.81
CA THR A 102 -34.01 2.27 0.77
C THR A 102 -33.36 3.63 0.47
N LYS A 103 -32.87 4.32 1.50
CA LYS A 103 -32.15 5.60 1.36
C LYS A 103 -30.80 5.41 0.66
N ILE A 104 -30.01 4.42 1.09
CA ILE A 104 -28.73 4.06 0.46
C ILE A 104 -28.94 3.69 -1.01
N ALA A 105 -29.93 2.87 -1.33
CA ALA A 105 -30.26 2.51 -2.71
C ALA A 105 -30.61 3.73 -3.55
N THR A 106 -31.33 4.70 -2.99
CA THR A 106 -31.67 5.95 -3.69
C THR A 106 -30.42 6.79 -3.99
N MET A 107 -29.47 6.85 -3.05
CA MET A 107 -28.19 7.54 -3.26
C MET A 107 -27.36 6.85 -4.35
N LEU A 108 -27.28 5.52 -4.32
CA LEU A 108 -26.55 4.71 -5.30
C LEU A 108 -27.11 4.87 -6.71
N ARG A 109 -28.45 4.87 -6.87
CA ARG A 109 -29.11 5.13 -8.17
C ARG A 109 -28.76 6.53 -8.72
N ARG A 110 -28.70 7.55 -7.86
CA ARG A 110 -28.32 8.91 -8.26
C ARG A 110 -26.83 9.00 -8.65
N GLY A 111 -25.99 8.16 -8.08
CA GLY A 111 -24.54 8.13 -8.30
C GLY A 111 -24.09 7.68 -9.69
N LYS A 112 -24.98 7.06 -10.50
CA LYS A 112 -24.68 6.52 -11.85
C LYS A 112 -23.48 5.57 -11.90
N LYS A 113 -23.17 4.89 -10.80
CA LYS A 113 -22.13 3.86 -10.72
C LYS A 113 -22.74 2.48 -10.92
N ASP A 114 -21.95 1.51 -11.37
CA ASP A 114 -22.38 0.12 -11.40
C ASP A 114 -22.51 -0.40 -9.96
N VAL A 115 -23.65 -1.02 -9.67
CA VAL A 115 -23.99 -1.55 -8.36
C VAL A 115 -24.37 -3.01 -8.51
N VAL A 116 -23.86 -3.85 -7.62
CA VAL A 116 -24.27 -5.24 -7.45
C VAL A 116 -24.94 -5.36 -6.09
N LEU A 117 -26.21 -5.75 -6.10
CA LEU A 117 -26.98 -5.98 -4.89
C LEU A 117 -26.67 -7.38 -4.35
N VAL A 118 -26.21 -7.46 -3.10
CA VAL A 118 -25.79 -8.71 -2.44
C VAL A 118 -26.66 -8.94 -1.22
N VAL A 119 -27.41 -10.03 -1.21
CA VAL A 119 -28.26 -10.43 -0.08
C VAL A 119 -27.48 -11.42 0.75
N ASN A 120 -26.93 -10.96 1.87
CA ASN A 120 -26.12 -11.78 2.77
C ASN A 120 -26.99 -12.58 3.77
N LYS A 121 -26.44 -13.63 4.38
CA LYS A 121 -27.11 -14.55 5.31
C LYS A 121 -28.23 -15.39 4.66
N ALA A 122 -28.10 -15.67 3.37
CA ALA A 122 -29.02 -16.55 2.62
C ALA A 122 -28.74 -18.04 2.90
N ASP A 123 -28.82 -18.44 4.17
CA ASP A 123 -28.42 -19.78 4.64
C ASP A 123 -29.57 -20.80 4.65
N PHE A 124 -30.82 -20.30 4.68
CA PHE A 124 -32.04 -21.09 4.81
C PHE A 124 -32.77 -21.22 3.46
N ASN A 125 -33.52 -22.33 3.29
CA ASN A 125 -34.32 -22.65 2.10
C ASN A 125 -35.06 -21.43 1.52
N ASP A 126 -35.14 -21.39 0.19
CA ASP A 126 -35.62 -20.30 -0.66
C ASP A 126 -36.96 -19.64 -0.26
N ASP A 127 -37.77 -20.31 0.55
CA ASP A 127 -39.14 -19.90 0.92
C ASP A 127 -39.23 -18.71 1.90
N LYS A 128 -38.12 -18.29 2.55
CA LYS A 128 -38.12 -17.18 3.52
C LYS A 128 -37.56 -15.85 3.02
N LEU A 129 -36.95 -15.82 1.84
CA LEU A 129 -36.40 -14.60 1.26
C LEU A 129 -37.48 -13.89 0.45
N GLU A 130 -38.04 -12.81 0.99
CA GLU A 130 -38.99 -11.95 0.27
C GLU A 130 -38.27 -11.13 -0.83
N LEU A 131 -37.84 -11.80 -1.89
CA LEU A 131 -37.15 -11.18 -3.02
C LEU A 131 -37.95 -10.05 -3.66
N GLY A 132 -39.29 -10.13 -3.63
CA GLY A 132 -40.18 -9.11 -4.17
C GLY A 132 -39.92 -7.71 -3.59
N GLU A 133 -39.58 -7.60 -2.30
CA GLU A 133 -39.24 -6.32 -1.69
C GLU A 133 -37.85 -5.83 -2.10
N ILE A 134 -36.90 -6.75 -2.23
CA ILE A 134 -35.52 -6.47 -2.65
C ILE A 134 -35.49 -5.92 -4.09
N TYR A 135 -36.33 -6.45 -4.98
CA TYR A 135 -36.49 -5.92 -6.34
C TYR A 135 -37.00 -4.47 -6.37
N ARG A 136 -37.77 -4.02 -5.37
CA ARG A 136 -38.24 -2.62 -5.28
C ARG A 136 -37.10 -1.61 -5.11
N LEU A 137 -35.91 -2.05 -4.70
CA LEU A 137 -34.72 -1.19 -4.66
C LEU A 137 -34.26 -0.75 -6.05
N GLY A 138 -34.68 -1.42 -7.13
CA GLY A 138 -34.39 -1.01 -8.50
C GLY A 138 -32.89 -1.02 -8.85
N LEU A 139 -32.13 -1.95 -8.27
CA LEU A 139 -30.68 -2.10 -8.46
C LEU A 139 -30.30 -3.36 -9.26
N GLY A 140 -31.26 -3.95 -9.97
CA GLY A 140 -31.07 -5.16 -10.78
C GLY A 140 -31.30 -6.46 -10.00
N GLU A 141 -30.74 -7.55 -10.52
CA GLU A 141 -30.90 -8.89 -9.95
C GLU A 141 -30.04 -9.06 -8.68
N PRO A 142 -30.64 -9.42 -7.53
CA PRO A 142 -29.92 -9.61 -6.29
C PRO A 142 -29.15 -10.94 -6.26
N ILE A 143 -27.87 -10.89 -5.92
CA ILE A 143 -27.05 -12.09 -5.71
C ILE A 143 -27.23 -12.57 -4.28
N ARG A 144 -27.66 -13.83 -4.12
CA ARG A 144 -27.76 -14.47 -2.82
C ARG A 144 -26.38 -14.91 -2.36
N PHE A 145 -26.00 -14.53 -1.16
CA PHE A 145 -24.67 -14.80 -0.63
C PHE A 145 -24.72 -15.24 0.83
N SER A 146 -23.85 -16.19 1.18
CA SER A 146 -23.59 -16.56 2.56
C SER A 146 -22.12 -16.30 2.87
N ALA A 147 -21.84 -15.23 3.61
CA ALA A 147 -20.48 -14.97 4.08
C ALA A 147 -19.98 -16.08 5.03
N GLU A 148 -20.88 -16.73 5.76
CA GLU A 148 -20.56 -17.74 6.76
C GLU A 148 -20.27 -19.11 6.15
N HIS A 149 -21.10 -19.57 5.22
CA HIS A 149 -20.97 -20.89 4.59
C HIS A 149 -20.33 -20.85 3.20
N GLY A 150 -20.15 -19.67 2.59
CA GLY A 150 -19.49 -19.49 1.29
C GLY A 150 -20.38 -19.76 0.07
N ARG A 151 -21.69 -19.92 0.27
CA ARG A 151 -22.66 -20.07 -0.82
C ARG A 151 -22.77 -18.77 -1.63
N GLY A 152 -22.87 -18.89 -2.96
CA GLY A 152 -22.96 -17.75 -3.88
C GLY A 152 -21.63 -17.03 -4.15
N GLU A 153 -20.49 -17.48 -3.59
CA GLU A 153 -19.20 -16.81 -3.79
C GLU A 153 -18.73 -16.86 -5.25
N ALA A 154 -18.84 -18.02 -5.91
CA ALA A 154 -18.42 -18.18 -7.30
C ALA A 154 -19.25 -17.29 -8.25
N GLU A 155 -20.56 -17.22 -8.01
CA GLU A 155 -21.48 -16.37 -8.76
C GLU A 155 -21.18 -14.89 -8.55
N LEU A 156 -21.03 -14.46 -7.29
CA LEU A 156 -20.67 -13.08 -6.95
C LEU A 156 -19.34 -12.67 -7.61
N ARG A 157 -18.32 -13.53 -7.59
CA ARG A 157 -17.04 -13.28 -8.27
C ARG A 157 -17.22 -13.13 -9.78
N THR A 158 -18.01 -13.99 -10.39
CA THR A 158 -18.28 -13.97 -11.83
C THR A 158 -18.97 -12.67 -12.24
N VAL A 159 -19.98 -12.23 -11.49
CA VAL A 159 -20.69 -10.97 -11.76
C VAL A 159 -19.79 -9.76 -11.54
N ILE A 160 -18.95 -9.75 -10.49
CA ILE A 160 -17.96 -8.68 -10.26
C ILE A 160 -17.03 -8.55 -11.46
N LEU A 161 -16.48 -9.67 -11.95
CA LEU A 161 -15.58 -9.67 -13.10
C LEU A 161 -16.28 -9.21 -14.37
N ALA A 162 -17.51 -9.68 -14.61
CA ALA A 162 -18.30 -9.28 -15.78
C ALA A 162 -18.61 -7.76 -15.76
N LYS A 163 -18.99 -7.20 -14.61
CA LYS A 163 -19.29 -5.77 -14.44
C LYS A 163 -18.06 -4.89 -14.53
N LEU A 164 -16.93 -5.35 -14.01
CA LEU A 164 -15.66 -4.64 -14.17
C LEU A 164 -15.11 -4.73 -15.61
N GLY A 165 -15.68 -5.57 -16.48
CA GLY A 165 -15.25 -5.79 -17.86
C GLY A 165 -14.04 -6.72 -18.01
N PRO A 166 -13.45 -6.85 -19.20
CA PRO A 166 -12.10 -7.42 -19.32
C PRO A 166 -11.14 -6.56 -18.49
N ALA A 167 -10.18 -7.19 -17.81
CA ALA A 167 -9.10 -6.43 -17.19
C ALA A 167 -8.52 -5.50 -18.26
N PRO A 168 -8.23 -4.23 -17.94
CA PRO A 168 -7.64 -3.33 -18.93
C PRO A 168 -6.41 -4.06 -19.47
N GLU A 169 -6.47 -4.43 -20.75
CA GLU A 169 -5.27 -4.69 -21.51
C GLU A 169 -4.43 -3.44 -21.30
N VAL A 170 -3.37 -3.59 -20.52
CA VAL A 170 -2.29 -2.62 -20.56
C VAL A 170 -1.91 -2.65 -22.03
N ALA A 171 -2.37 -1.64 -22.79
CA ALA A 171 -1.98 -1.44 -24.19
C ALA A 171 -0.50 -1.81 -24.26
N PRO A 172 -0.08 -2.72 -25.14
CA PRO A 172 1.23 -3.35 -25.05
C PRO A 172 2.29 -2.26 -25.03
N SER A 173 2.70 -1.84 -23.83
CA SER A 173 3.98 -1.23 -23.60
C SER A 173 4.95 -2.27 -24.11
N ALA A 174 5.88 -1.82 -24.97
CA ALA A 174 6.92 -2.61 -25.61
C ALA A 174 7.30 -3.86 -24.81
N PRO A 175 7.57 -5.00 -25.48
CA PRO A 175 7.75 -6.31 -24.84
C PRO A 175 8.49 -6.18 -23.52
N ARG A 176 7.77 -6.45 -22.41
CA ARG A 176 8.36 -6.38 -21.07
C ARG A 176 9.58 -7.29 -21.08
N PRO A 177 10.78 -6.82 -20.72
CA PRO A 177 11.90 -7.71 -20.55
C PRO A 177 11.50 -8.75 -19.50
N THR A 178 11.46 -10.02 -19.87
CA THR A 178 11.20 -11.12 -18.92
C THR A 178 12.44 -11.42 -18.09
N THR A 179 13.58 -10.89 -18.51
CA THR A 179 14.90 -11.13 -17.95
C THR A 179 15.64 -9.84 -17.63
N ASP A 180 16.50 -9.85 -16.61
CA ASP A 180 17.46 -8.78 -16.32
C ASP A 180 18.56 -8.69 -17.40
N GLU A 181 19.48 -7.73 -17.25
CA GLU A 181 20.62 -7.53 -18.17
C GLU A 181 21.51 -8.79 -18.30
N GLU A 182 21.40 -9.74 -17.36
CA GLU A 182 22.15 -11.00 -17.33
C GLU A 182 21.30 -12.23 -17.71
N GLY A 183 20.10 -12.05 -18.26
CA GLY A 183 19.26 -13.15 -18.77
C GLY A 183 18.49 -13.93 -17.70
N ARG A 184 18.43 -13.45 -16.45
CA ARG A 184 17.70 -14.12 -15.35
C ARG A 184 16.29 -13.55 -15.22
N PRO A 185 15.28 -14.34 -14.82
CA PRO A 185 13.91 -13.85 -14.66
C PRO A 185 13.85 -12.65 -13.68
N LEU A 186 13.13 -11.59 -14.08
CA LEU A 186 12.91 -10.41 -13.25
C LEU A 186 12.17 -10.77 -11.96
N LEU A 187 12.56 -10.13 -10.86
CA LEU A 187 11.85 -10.28 -9.59
C LEU A 187 10.50 -9.52 -9.63
N PRO A 188 9.48 -9.99 -8.89
CA PRO A 188 8.21 -9.28 -8.76
C PRO A 188 8.41 -7.82 -8.33
N GLY A 189 7.70 -6.92 -9.02
CA GLY A 189 7.77 -5.47 -8.79
C GLY A 189 8.87 -4.74 -9.58
N ALA A 190 9.67 -5.42 -10.41
CA ALA A 190 10.58 -4.77 -11.33
C ALA A 190 9.82 -3.90 -12.34
N ARG A 191 10.35 -2.70 -12.60
CA ARG A 191 9.71 -1.71 -13.47
C ARG A 191 10.25 -1.82 -14.90
N ASP A 192 9.41 -1.49 -15.87
CA ASP A 192 9.84 -1.31 -17.25
C ASP A 192 10.84 -0.13 -17.34
N PRO A 193 12.08 -0.35 -17.81
CA PRO A 193 13.07 0.71 -17.99
C PRO A 193 12.60 1.83 -18.93
N SER A 194 11.68 1.54 -19.85
CA SER A 194 11.16 2.51 -20.83
C SER A 194 10.06 3.40 -20.27
N ALA A 195 9.43 3.03 -19.14
CA ALA A 195 8.37 3.82 -18.53
C ALA A 195 8.90 5.12 -17.88
N PRO A 196 8.09 6.20 -17.81
CA PRO A 196 8.47 7.49 -17.22
C PRO A 196 8.51 7.50 -15.69
N LEU A 197 9.65 7.83 -15.07
CA LEU A 197 9.86 7.76 -13.61
C LEU A 197 8.89 8.68 -12.88
N CYS A 198 7.99 8.11 -12.07
CA CYS A 198 6.95 8.87 -11.40
C CYS A 198 7.49 9.46 -10.09
N VAL A 199 7.42 10.78 -9.93
CA VAL A 199 7.91 11.48 -8.74
C VAL A 199 6.84 12.38 -8.15
N CYS A 200 6.89 12.61 -6.83
CA CYS A 200 5.99 13.54 -6.16
C CYS A 200 6.71 14.32 -5.03
N PHE A 201 6.22 15.52 -4.70
CA PHE A 201 6.69 16.35 -3.58
C PHE A 201 5.76 16.29 -2.37
N ILE A 202 6.24 15.77 -1.24
CA ILE A 202 5.50 15.79 0.03
C ILE A 202 6.19 16.71 1.03
N GLY A 203 5.45 17.19 2.03
CA GLY A 203 5.99 18.05 3.09
C GLY A 203 4.95 19.04 3.60
N ARG A 204 5.29 19.76 4.69
CA ARG A 204 4.41 20.76 5.31
C ARG A 204 3.94 21.86 4.35
N PRO A 205 2.87 22.59 4.67
CA PRO A 205 2.56 23.85 3.99
C PRO A 205 3.76 24.82 4.03
N ASN A 206 3.91 25.64 2.98
CA ASN A 206 4.90 26.73 2.90
C ASN A 206 6.41 26.37 2.91
N VAL A 207 6.76 25.08 2.89
CA VAL A 207 8.17 24.62 2.71
C VAL A 207 8.69 24.84 1.28
N GLY A 208 7.83 25.27 0.35
CA GLY A 208 8.20 25.62 -1.03
C GLY A 208 8.03 24.50 -2.07
N LYS A 209 7.12 23.54 -1.84
CA LYS A 209 6.80 22.46 -2.81
C LYS A 209 6.38 22.97 -4.19
N SER A 210 5.41 23.87 -4.25
CA SER A 210 4.95 24.46 -5.53
C SER A 210 6.05 25.28 -6.21
N SER A 211 6.85 26.02 -5.44
CA SER A 211 7.99 26.76 -5.97
C SER A 211 9.04 25.82 -6.57
N LEU A 212 9.33 24.69 -5.92
CA LEU A 212 10.23 23.66 -6.46
C LEU A 212 9.67 23.04 -7.74
N SER A 213 8.37 22.68 -7.76
CA SER A 213 7.72 22.13 -8.95
C SER A 213 7.76 23.09 -10.14
N ASN A 214 7.41 24.36 -9.94
CA ASN A 214 7.45 25.35 -11.02
C ASN A 214 8.87 25.61 -11.51
N ARG A 215 9.84 25.73 -10.58
CA ARG A 215 11.25 25.93 -10.93
C ARG A 215 11.81 24.73 -11.69
N LEU A 216 11.43 23.52 -11.29
CA LEU A 216 11.77 22.29 -11.97
C LEU A 216 11.26 22.33 -13.41
N LEU A 217 9.95 22.51 -13.59
CA LEU A 217 9.30 22.55 -14.92
C LEU A 217 9.81 23.68 -15.83
N GLY A 218 10.29 24.78 -15.25
CA GLY A 218 10.92 25.89 -15.97
C GLY A 218 12.46 25.80 -16.05
N SER A 219 13.06 24.63 -15.83
CA SER A 219 14.51 24.42 -16.03
C SER A 219 14.80 24.19 -17.52
N ASP A 220 15.87 24.82 -18.03
CA ASP A 220 16.30 24.72 -19.44
C ASP A 220 16.63 23.26 -19.86
N ARG A 221 16.85 22.39 -18.88
CA ARG A 221 17.16 20.96 -19.08
C ARG A 221 15.92 20.06 -19.16
N LEU A 222 14.72 20.63 -18.99
CA LEU A 222 13.47 19.89 -19.06
C LEU A 222 12.69 20.22 -20.32
N ILE A 223 12.24 19.17 -20.99
CA ILE A 223 11.29 19.28 -22.09
C ILE A 223 9.93 18.84 -21.55
N VAL A 224 9.00 19.78 -21.41
CA VAL A 224 7.64 19.51 -20.93
C VAL A 224 6.75 19.19 -22.13
N SER A 225 5.99 18.10 -22.04
CA SER A 225 4.98 17.79 -23.06
C SER A 225 3.71 18.58 -22.80
N ASN A 226 3.20 19.25 -23.83
CA ASN A 226 2.01 20.10 -23.74
C ASN A 226 0.67 19.35 -23.78
N ILE A 227 0.65 18.01 -23.68
CA ILE A 227 -0.60 17.23 -23.77
C ILE A 227 -1.34 17.30 -22.43
N PRO A 228 -2.41 18.10 -22.30
CA PRO A 228 -3.15 18.22 -21.05
C PRO A 228 -4.15 17.06 -21.00
N GLY A 229 -3.93 16.12 -20.09
CA GLY A 229 -4.91 15.07 -19.82
C GLY A 229 -6.22 15.68 -19.32
N THR A 230 -7.28 15.53 -20.10
CA THR A 230 -8.63 15.96 -19.73
C THR A 230 -9.22 15.01 -18.67
N THR A 231 -9.79 15.62 -17.62
CA THR A 231 -10.69 15.08 -16.57
C THR A 231 -10.11 14.74 -15.18
N ARG A 232 -10.46 15.63 -14.24
CA ARG A 232 -10.83 15.51 -12.81
C ARG A 232 -9.99 14.77 -11.77
N ASP A 233 -9.04 13.90 -12.11
CA ASP A 233 -8.14 13.26 -11.14
C ASP A 233 -6.68 13.73 -11.31
N ALA A 234 -5.83 13.46 -10.30
CA ALA A 234 -4.49 14.04 -10.10
C ALA A 234 -3.74 14.49 -11.38
N VAL A 235 -3.29 15.75 -11.42
CA VAL A 235 -2.62 16.34 -12.59
C VAL A 235 -1.27 15.63 -12.79
N GLU A 236 -1.18 14.73 -13.74
CA GLU A 236 0.08 14.10 -14.12
C GLU A 236 0.78 14.99 -15.15
N ILE A 237 1.99 15.45 -14.86
CA ILE A 237 2.78 16.29 -15.76
C ILE A 237 3.96 15.47 -16.28
N PRO A 238 3.90 14.98 -17.54
CA PRO A 238 5.04 14.32 -18.15
C PRO A 238 6.12 15.34 -18.56
N PHE A 239 7.37 15.02 -18.27
CA PHE A 239 8.53 15.82 -18.68
C PHE A 239 9.75 14.93 -18.92
N THR A 240 10.65 15.35 -19.81
CA THR A 240 11.92 14.64 -20.06
C THR A 240 13.06 15.41 -19.44
N PHE A 241 13.90 14.72 -18.67
CA PHE A 241 15.10 15.28 -18.06
C PHE A 241 16.35 14.88 -18.84
N LEU A 242 17.13 15.88 -19.26
CA LEU A 242 18.44 15.66 -19.85
C LEU A 242 19.51 15.57 -18.75
N GLY A 243 19.97 14.36 -18.47
CA GLY A 243 21.03 14.12 -17.50
C GLY A 243 22.37 14.69 -17.96
N ARG A 244 23.34 14.83 -17.04
CA ARG A 244 24.70 15.31 -17.37
C ARG A 244 25.41 14.45 -18.42
N ASN A 245 25.00 13.19 -18.55
CA ASN A 245 25.55 12.23 -19.49
C ASN A 245 24.88 12.34 -20.88
N GLN A 246 24.13 13.42 -21.17
CA GLN A 246 23.34 13.60 -22.41
C GLN A 246 22.29 12.51 -22.65
N LYS A 247 21.98 11.71 -21.61
CA LYS A 247 20.93 10.71 -21.65
C LYS A 247 19.62 11.33 -21.21
N GLU A 248 18.59 11.12 -22.01
CA GLU A 248 17.22 11.50 -21.70
C GLU A 248 16.59 10.50 -20.73
N TYR A 249 15.94 11.03 -19.70
CA TYR A 249 15.19 10.26 -18.73
C TYR A 249 13.74 10.75 -18.77
N PRO A 250 12.77 9.90 -19.14
CA PRO A 250 11.37 10.28 -19.07
C PRO A 250 10.94 10.30 -17.61
N PHE A 251 10.29 11.37 -17.19
CA PHE A 251 9.74 11.56 -15.86
C PHE A 251 8.25 11.91 -15.94
N ARG A 252 7.57 11.68 -14.82
CA ARG A 252 6.20 12.12 -14.62
C ARG A 252 6.08 12.71 -13.22
N LEU A 253 5.71 13.98 -13.13
CA LEU A 253 5.38 14.60 -11.86
C LEU A 253 3.92 14.27 -11.55
N ILE A 254 3.68 13.50 -10.50
CA ILE A 254 2.34 13.21 -10.01
C ILE A 254 1.96 14.35 -9.06
N ASP A 255 0.98 15.18 -9.43
CA ASP A 255 0.71 16.43 -8.72
C ASP A 255 0.26 16.20 -7.26
N THR A 256 0.81 17.11 -6.46
CA THR A 256 0.79 17.30 -5.02
C THR A 256 0.07 18.61 -4.73
N ALA A 257 -1.25 18.63 -4.96
CA ALA A 257 -2.20 19.67 -4.55
C ALA A 257 -1.89 21.14 -4.93
N GLY A 258 -0.89 21.44 -5.76
CA GLY A 258 -0.18 22.72 -5.62
C GLY A 258 0.14 23.49 -6.90
N ILE A 259 -0.12 22.94 -8.09
CA ILE A 259 0.29 23.60 -9.33
C ILE A 259 -0.72 24.67 -9.81
N LYS A 260 -1.94 24.73 -9.25
CA LYS A 260 -2.95 25.77 -9.59
C LYS A 260 -3.87 26.21 -8.44
N ALA A 261 -3.35 26.70 -7.32
CA ALA A 261 -4.19 27.42 -6.35
C ALA A 261 -3.45 28.59 -5.70
N GLN A 262 -3.37 29.71 -6.44
CA GLN A 262 -3.35 31.02 -5.80
C GLN A 262 -4.74 31.29 -5.21
N THR A 263 -4.99 30.95 -3.95
CA THR A 263 -5.91 31.75 -3.11
C THR A 263 -5.71 31.40 -1.64
N LYS A 264 -5.44 32.43 -0.84
CA LYS A 264 -5.56 32.39 0.63
C LYS A 264 -6.98 31.94 1.00
N LEU A 265 -7.12 30.89 1.81
CA LEU A 265 -8.23 30.71 2.76
C LEU A 265 -7.97 29.49 3.65
N ALA A 266 -8.26 29.64 4.95
CA ALA A 266 -8.02 28.66 6.00
C ALA A 266 -8.98 27.45 5.93
N SER A 267 -8.50 26.29 6.43
CA SER A 267 -9.22 25.06 6.84
C SER A 267 -10.68 24.92 6.36
N PRO A 268 -10.98 24.07 5.35
CA PRO A 268 -11.03 22.58 5.43
C PRO A 268 -10.20 21.85 4.35
N VAL A 269 -9.33 22.60 3.65
CA VAL A 269 -8.53 22.16 2.51
C VAL A 269 -7.40 21.19 2.90
N GLU A 270 -6.95 21.21 4.17
CA GLU A 270 -5.82 20.39 4.63
C GLU A 270 -6.13 18.89 4.68
N TYR A 271 -7.36 18.50 5.00
CA TYR A 271 -7.79 17.09 4.98
C TYR A 271 -7.81 16.52 3.56
N PHE A 272 -8.35 17.28 2.61
CA PHE A 272 -8.31 16.94 1.18
C PHE A 272 -6.90 16.96 0.61
N SER A 273 -6.03 17.85 1.10
CA SER A 273 -4.62 17.87 0.74
C SER A 273 -3.88 16.62 1.23
N ARG A 274 -4.23 16.07 2.41
CA ARG A 274 -3.67 14.79 2.90
C ARG A 274 -4.13 13.60 2.06
N LEU A 275 -5.42 13.48 1.77
CA LEU A 275 -5.94 12.36 0.95
C LEU A 275 -5.37 12.35 -0.48
N ARG A 276 -5.22 13.52 -1.10
CA ARG A 276 -4.55 13.64 -2.42
C ARG A 276 -3.05 13.33 -2.34
N SER A 277 -2.40 13.60 -1.20
CA SER A 277 -1.00 13.24 -1.00
C SER A 277 -0.83 11.72 -0.90
N LEU A 278 -1.77 10.98 -0.30
CA LEU A 278 -1.70 9.51 -0.23
C LEU A 278 -1.86 8.84 -1.60
N ASP A 279 -2.83 9.28 -2.42
CA ASP A 279 -2.98 8.76 -3.78
C ASP A 279 -1.75 9.09 -4.66
N ALA A 280 -1.20 10.30 -4.51
CA ALA A 280 0.04 10.69 -5.17
C ALA A 280 1.26 9.86 -4.72
N ILE A 281 1.37 9.55 -3.42
CA ILE A 281 2.41 8.65 -2.88
C ILE A 281 2.24 7.25 -3.48
N ASN A 282 1.02 6.72 -3.58
CA ASN A 282 0.78 5.39 -4.15
C ASN A 282 1.17 5.28 -5.62
N LYS A 283 0.94 6.33 -6.41
CA LYS A 283 1.25 6.37 -7.85
C LYS A 283 2.71 6.72 -8.15
N CYS A 284 3.47 7.25 -7.19
CA CYS A 284 4.87 7.60 -7.42
C CYS A 284 5.84 6.42 -7.23
N ASP A 285 6.95 6.47 -7.96
CA ASP A 285 8.10 5.58 -7.79
C ASP A 285 9.07 6.12 -6.73
N VAL A 286 9.25 7.43 -6.67
CA VAL A 286 10.15 8.12 -5.72
C VAL A 286 9.47 9.34 -5.12
N VAL A 287 9.53 9.46 -3.80
CA VAL A 287 8.97 10.59 -3.05
C VAL A 287 10.08 11.57 -2.69
N PHE A 288 9.88 12.85 -3.00
CA PHE A 288 10.69 13.95 -2.48
C PHE A 288 10.04 14.53 -1.22
N LEU A 289 10.64 14.30 -0.05
CA LEU A 289 10.24 14.92 1.20
C LEU A 289 10.91 16.30 1.32
N VAL A 290 10.12 17.36 1.18
CA VAL A 290 10.60 18.74 1.24
C VAL A 290 10.51 19.28 2.67
N LEU A 291 11.65 19.72 3.17
CA LEU A 291 11.85 20.36 4.47
C LEU A 291 12.30 21.81 4.29
N ASP A 292 12.09 22.60 5.33
CA ASP A 292 12.55 23.98 5.39
C ASP A 292 13.94 24.05 6.06
N ALA A 293 14.89 24.74 5.42
CA ALA A 293 16.22 24.93 5.98
C ALA A 293 16.21 25.70 7.30
N ILE A 294 15.28 26.63 7.50
CA ILE A 294 15.24 27.51 8.69
C ILE A 294 14.51 26.82 9.85
N ASP A 295 13.31 26.28 9.59
CA ASP A 295 12.49 25.64 10.65
C ASP A 295 13.08 24.31 11.14
N GLY A 296 13.91 23.65 10.31
CA GLY A 296 14.39 22.30 10.59
C GLY A 296 13.29 21.24 10.49
N VAL A 297 13.49 20.10 11.16
CA VAL A 297 12.54 18.98 11.16
C VAL A 297 11.47 19.18 12.24
N THR A 298 10.22 19.38 11.84
CA THR A 298 9.09 19.50 12.76
C THR A 298 8.38 18.17 13.01
N ALA A 299 7.47 18.13 14.00
CA ALA A 299 6.63 16.95 14.26
C ALA A 299 5.72 16.59 13.07
N GLN A 300 5.24 17.59 12.32
CA GLN A 300 4.40 17.35 11.14
C GLN A 300 5.21 16.73 10.00
N ASP A 301 6.47 17.13 9.83
CA ASP A 301 7.36 16.53 8.83
C ASP A 301 7.64 15.05 9.15
N LYS A 302 7.79 14.69 10.44
CA LYS A 302 7.91 13.30 10.89
C LYS A 302 6.65 12.48 10.57
N ALA A 303 5.47 13.05 10.76
CA ALA A 303 4.20 12.38 10.45
C ALA A 303 4.06 12.10 8.95
N ILE A 304 4.35 13.10 8.11
CA ILE A 304 4.31 12.99 6.64
C ILE A 304 5.32 11.96 6.13
N ALA A 305 6.55 11.99 6.65
CA ALA A 305 7.57 11.00 6.30
C ALA A 305 7.16 9.58 6.74
N GLY A 306 6.51 9.45 7.91
CA GLY A 306 5.97 8.18 8.39
C GLY A 306 4.88 7.61 7.47
N GLU A 307 4.05 8.44 6.86
CA GLU A 307 3.05 8.01 5.87
C GLU A 307 3.71 7.43 4.61
N ALA A 308 4.72 8.10 4.05
CA ALA A 308 5.44 7.60 2.87
C ALA A 308 6.15 6.25 3.11
N ILE A 309 6.64 6.03 4.33
CA ILE A 309 7.27 4.75 4.73
C ILE A 309 6.25 3.63 4.91
N LYS A 310 5.05 3.94 5.42
CA LYS A 310 3.96 2.97 5.51
C LYS A 310 3.59 2.44 4.11
N GLU A 311 3.57 3.33 3.12
CA GLU A 311 3.38 3.00 1.70
C GLU A 311 4.62 2.38 1.03
N ARG A 312 5.71 2.20 1.80
CA ARG A 312 6.95 1.54 1.37
C ARG A 312 7.55 2.21 0.14
N LYS A 313 7.47 3.53 0.09
CA LYS A 313 8.02 4.31 -1.02
C LYS A 313 9.45 4.75 -0.72
N PRO A 314 10.34 4.74 -1.73
CA PRO A 314 11.66 5.34 -1.65
C PRO A 314 11.57 6.85 -1.40
N ILE A 315 12.39 7.35 -0.49
CA ILE A 315 12.36 8.76 -0.05
C ILE A 315 13.69 9.43 -0.33
N ILE A 316 13.64 10.61 -0.94
CA ILE A 316 14.74 11.55 -1.05
C ILE A 316 14.36 12.78 -0.24
N ILE A 317 15.25 13.22 0.66
CA ILE A 317 15.00 14.35 1.54
C ILE A 317 15.61 15.61 0.92
N ILE A 318 14.77 16.63 0.79
CA ILE A 318 15.08 17.89 0.11
C ILE A 318 14.97 19.01 1.13
N VAL A 319 16.09 19.63 1.48
CA VAL A 319 16.15 20.80 2.35
C VAL A 319 16.11 22.05 1.47
N ASN A 320 14.95 22.70 1.41
CA ASN A 320 14.70 23.86 0.57
C ASN A 320 14.99 25.18 1.30
N LYS A 321 15.02 26.29 0.56
CA LYS A 321 15.36 27.66 1.04
C LYS A 321 16.81 27.81 1.49
N TRP A 322 17.72 27.03 0.92
CA TRP A 322 19.15 27.12 1.25
C TRP A 322 19.82 28.42 0.76
N ASP A 323 19.15 29.18 -0.12
CA ASP A 323 19.54 30.54 -0.49
C ASP A 323 19.55 31.48 0.72
N VAL A 324 18.53 31.41 1.57
CA VAL A 324 18.43 32.22 2.80
C VAL A 324 19.62 31.95 3.72
N VAL A 325 19.95 30.67 3.91
CA VAL A 325 21.12 30.25 4.69
C VAL A 325 22.41 30.81 4.11
N LYS A 326 22.59 30.70 2.79
CA LYS A 326 23.77 31.23 2.09
C LYS A 326 23.89 32.73 2.22
N ASP A 327 22.79 33.45 2.05
CA ASP A 327 22.77 34.91 2.14
C ASP A 327 22.96 35.39 3.59
N ALA A 328 22.43 34.68 4.58
CA ALA A 328 22.67 34.96 5.99
C ALA A 328 24.17 34.80 6.36
N PHE A 329 24.85 33.75 5.89
CA PHE A 329 26.28 33.58 6.11
C PHE A 329 27.14 34.57 5.29
N ARG A 330 26.70 34.98 4.09
CA ARG A 330 27.35 36.06 3.34
C ARG A 330 27.22 37.40 4.08
N LYS A 331 26.05 37.73 4.61
CA LYS A 331 25.78 38.97 5.35
C LYS A 331 26.42 39.00 6.73
N LYS A 332 26.69 37.85 7.38
CA LYS A 332 27.50 37.79 8.61
C LYS A 332 28.96 38.28 8.43
N LEU A 333 29.47 38.41 7.19
CA LEU A 333 30.72 39.10 6.93
C LEU A 333 30.58 40.64 6.94
N ASP A 334 29.35 41.15 6.99
CA ASP A 334 29.02 42.58 7.03
C ASP A 334 28.75 43.01 8.49
N PRO A 335 29.55 43.93 9.07
CA PRO A 335 29.46 44.29 10.49
C PRO A 335 28.14 44.95 10.93
N ASP A 336 27.30 45.43 10.00
CA ASP A 336 26.08 46.21 10.31
C ASP A 336 24.77 45.42 10.23
N CYS A 337 24.80 44.10 9.93
CA CYS A 337 23.57 43.33 9.70
C CYS A 337 23.15 42.47 10.91
N ALA A 338 21.92 42.66 11.39
CA ALA A 338 21.32 41.82 12.43
C ALA A 338 21.20 40.36 11.91
N PRO A 339 21.69 39.34 12.64
CA PRO A 339 21.65 37.98 12.10
C PRO A 339 20.23 37.42 12.17
N GLU A 340 19.85 36.62 11.17
CA GLU A 340 18.56 35.95 11.12
C GLU A 340 18.46 34.86 12.20
N ALA A 341 17.27 34.75 12.81
CA ALA A 341 16.99 33.88 13.95
C ALA A 341 17.35 32.42 13.65
N GLY A 342 18.11 31.79 14.56
CA GLY A 342 18.49 30.36 14.50
C GLY A 342 19.84 30.04 13.86
N LEU A 343 20.49 30.98 13.15
CA LEU A 343 21.82 30.78 12.55
C LEU A 343 22.98 31.35 13.38
N HIS A 344 22.70 32.02 14.51
CA HIS A 344 23.69 32.74 15.33
C HIS A 344 24.81 31.83 15.86
N ASP A 345 24.51 30.59 16.21
CA ASP A 345 25.41 29.66 16.91
C ASP A 345 26.48 29.00 16.01
N TYR A 346 26.48 29.29 14.71
CA TYR A 346 27.31 28.62 13.72
C TYR A 346 28.29 29.58 13.06
N LYS A 347 29.55 29.13 12.91
CA LYS A 347 30.64 29.94 12.34
C LYS A 347 30.66 29.92 10.82
N THR A 348 30.25 28.81 10.21
CA THR A 348 30.30 28.63 8.75
C THR A 348 29.07 27.89 8.21
N GLU A 349 28.75 28.10 6.92
CA GLU A 349 27.71 27.33 6.21
C GLU A 349 27.94 25.82 6.30
N ARG A 350 29.20 25.38 6.20
CA ARG A 350 29.58 23.97 6.30
C ARG A 350 29.25 23.38 7.67
N GLU A 351 29.54 24.12 8.73
CA GLU A 351 29.23 23.68 10.10
C GLU A 351 27.72 23.55 10.32
N TYR A 352 26.96 24.54 9.85
CA TYR A 352 25.50 24.51 9.92
C TYR A 352 24.93 23.32 9.15
N ARG A 353 25.41 23.08 7.93
CA ARG A 353 25.01 21.92 7.13
C ARG A 353 25.24 20.60 7.85
N VAL A 354 26.42 20.39 8.44
CA VAL A 354 26.75 19.15 9.15
C VAL A 354 25.83 18.95 10.36
N LYS A 355 25.60 19.99 11.18
CA LYS A 355 24.69 19.87 12.34
C LYS A 355 23.24 19.69 11.91
N TYR A 356 22.82 20.32 10.82
CA TYR A 356 21.48 20.11 10.25
C TYR A 356 21.30 18.66 9.78
N GLU A 357 22.28 18.10 9.05
CA GLU A 357 22.26 16.69 8.64
C GLU A 357 22.19 15.75 9.86
N GLN A 358 22.93 16.04 10.94
CA GLN A 358 22.88 15.25 12.18
C GLN A 358 21.50 15.34 12.86
N SER A 359 20.94 16.54 12.99
CA SER A 359 19.60 16.77 13.55
C SER A 359 18.50 16.10 12.72
N LEU A 360 18.65 16.13 11.39
CA LEU A 360 17.74 15.47 10.46
C LEU A 360 17.83 13.95 10.64
N ARG A 361 19.02 13.38 10.72
CA ARG A 361 19.22 11.93 10.92
C ARG A 361 18.71 11.44 12.27
N SER A 362 18.81 12.25 13.33
CA SER A 362 18.24 11.91 14.64
C SER A 362 16.71 12.02 14.65
N SER A 363 16.15 13.01 13.96
CA SER A 363 14.72 13.25 13.90
C SER A 363 13.96 12.33 12.94
N LEU A 364 14.59 11.95 11.81
CA LEU A 364 14.07 11.06 10.78
C LEU A 364 14.85 9.73 10.76
N PHE A 365 15.15 9.19 11.95
CA PHE A 365 15.92 7.95 12.14
C PHE A 365 15.34 6.75 11.37
N PHE A 366 14.05 6.79 11.04
CA PHE A 366 13.32 5.75 10.33
C PHE A 366 13.49 5.82 8.79
N THR A 367 14.30 6.76 8.28
CA THR A 367 14.68 6.86 6.85
C THR A 367 16.18 6.51 6.67
N PRO A 368 16.59 5.24 6.93
CA PRO A 368 18.00 4.88 6.86
C PRO A 368 18.54 5.08 5.44
N GLY A 369 19.70 5.72 5.35
CA GLY A 369 20.39 5.97 4.07
C GLY A 369 19.71 6.98 3.14
N ALA A 370 18.53 7.54 3.46
CA ALA A 370 17.85 8.46 2.55
C ALA A 370 18.77 9.62 2.09
N PRO A 371 18.93 9.85 0.77
CA PRO A 371 19.75 10.94 0.26
C PRO A 371 19.21 12.29 0.74
N VAL A 372 20.11 13.15 1.24
CA VAL A 372 19.77 14.52 1.68
C VAL A 372 20.39 15.51 0.70
N LEU A 373 19.55 16.35 0.10
CA LEU A 373 19.98 17.38 -0.85
C LEU A 373 19.55 18.75 -0.35
N PHE A 374 20.44 19.74 -0.51
CA PHE A 374 20.19 21.13 -0.13
C PHE A 374 19.94 21.93 -1.39
N VAL A 375 18.75 22.51 -1.50
CA VAL A 375 18.29 23.15 -2.73
C VAL A 375 17.66 24.50 -2.44
N SER A 376 17.47 25.29 -3.50
CA SER A 376 16.71 26.51 -3.45
C SER A 376 15.81 26.60 -4.66
N ALA A 377 14.50 26.62 -4.43
CA ALA A 377 13.52 26.90 -5.47
C ALA A 377 13.68 28.30 -6.07
N LEU A 378 14.09 29.29 -5.25
CA LEU A 378 14.18 30.69 -5.65
C LEU A 378 15.38 30.94 -6.56
N SER A 379 16.56 30.51 -6.13
CA SER A 379 17.81 30.70 -6.90
C SER A 379 18.03 29.63 -7.97
N GLY A 380 17.29 28.51 -7.93
CA GLY A 380 17.53 27.33 -8.77
C GLY A 380 18.72 26.48 -8.32
N TYR A 381 19.31 26.78 -7.16
CA TYR A 381 20.46 26.05 -6.64
C TYR A 381 20.18 24.54 -6.47
N GLU A 382 21.00 23.72 -7.15
CA GLU A 382 21.00 22.25 -7.12
C GLU A 382 19.66 21.54 -7.43
N VAL A 383 18.69 22.22 -8.06
CA VAL A 383 17.39 21.61 -8.40
C VAL A 383 17.56 20.39 -9.34
N ASP A 384 18.44 20.47 -10.33
CA ASP A 384 18.72 19.34 -11.24
C ASP A 384 19.34 18.11 -10.53
N ARG A 385 19.99 18.33 -9.38
CA ARG A 385 20.61 17.25 -8.59
C ARG A 385 19.55 16.32 -8.01
N MET A 386 18.35 16.84 -7.76
CA MET A 386 17.21 16.08 -7.25
C MET A 386 16.79 14.98 -8.23
N LEU A 387 16.68 15.33 -9.52
CA LEU A 387 16.32 14.36 -10.56
C LEU A 387 17.42 13.32 -10.77
N ASN A 388 18.69 13.73 -10.74
CA ASN A 388 19.81 12.79 -10.81
C ASN A 388 19.78 11.78 -9.65
N ALA A 389 19.49 12.26 -8.42
CA ALA A 389 19.36 11.38 -7.27
C ALA A 389 18.16 10.42 -7.41
N ALA A 390 17.03 10.88 -7.98
CA ALA A 390 15.90 10.01 -8.27
C ALA A 390 16.24 8.92 -9.31
N VAL A 391 16.99 9.25 -10.37
CA VAL A 391 17.47 8.25 -11.34
C VAL A 391 18.39 7.23 -10.67
N GLN A 392 19.33 7.69 -9.83
CA GLN A 392 20.25 6.80 -9.11
C GLN A 392 19.50 5.88 -8.15
N LEU A 393 18.56 6.43 -7.38
CA LEU A 393 17.72 5.67 -6.46
C LEU A 393 16.86 4.65 -7.21
N ASN A 394 16.27 5.05 -8.35
CA ASN A 394 15.48 4.15 -9.20
C ASN A 394 16.31 2.96 -9.70
N ARG A 395 17.58 3.16 -10.05
CA ARG A 395 18.49 2.06 -10.43
C ARG A 395 18.85 1.18 -9.24
N ALA A 396 19.03 1.77 -8.06
CA ALA A 396 19.34 1.03 -6.85
C ALA A 396 18.19 0.09 -6.45
N LEU A 397 16.94 0.48 -6.67
CA LEU A 397 15.75 -0.32 -6.32
C LEU A 397 15.67 -1.66 -7.05
N ASP A 398 16.09 -1.73 -8.31
CA ASP A 398 16.02 -2.96 -9.10
C ASP A 398 17.18 -3.94 -8.83
N LYS A 399 18.04 -3.62 -7.86
CA LYS A 399 19.23 -4.43 -7.59
C LYS A 399 18.85 -5.81 -7.04
N ARG A 400 19.40 -6.85 -7.65
CA ARG A 400 19.32 -8.21 -7.15
C ARG A 400 20.47 -8.51 -6.20
N ILE A 401 20.14 -8.92 -4.98
CA ILE A 401 21.09 -9.28 -3.94
C ILE A 401 21.28 -10.80 -3.98
N ALA A 402 22.53 -11.24 -4.15
CA ALA A 402 22.85 -12.67 -4.14
C ALA A 402 22.54 -13.28 -2.75
N THR A 403 21.86 -14.43 -2.75
CA THR A 403 21.40 -15.08 -1.52
C THR A 403 22.54 -15.41 -0.56
N ALA A 404 23.70 -15.85 -1.08
CA ALA A 404 24.88 -16.11 -0.25
C ALA A 404 25.36 -14.85 0.50
N LYS A 405 25.46 -13.71 -0.21
CA LYS A 405 25.86 -12.42 0.40
C LYS A 405 24.85 -11.94 1.43
N LEU A 406 23.56 -12.10 1.15
CA LEU A 406 22.49 -11.73 2.08
C LEU A 406 22.55 -12.53 3.38
N ASN A 407 22.74 -13.84 3.30
CA ASN A 407 22.84 -14.69 4.49
C ASN A 407 24.11 -14.42 5.29
N ALA A 408 25.24 -14.18 4.62
CA ALA A 408 26.48 -13.78 5.28
C ALA A 408 26.29 -12.49 6.09
N LEU A 409 25.73 -11.44 5.48
CA LEU A 409 25.48 -10.18 6.17
C LEU A 409 24.54 -10.33 7.37
N ILE A 410 23.44 -11.08 7.22
CA ILE A 410 22.50 -11.29 8.34
C ILE A 410 23.17 -12.04 9.49
N GLY A 411 24.03 -13.03 9.17
CA GLY A 411 24.87 -13.71 10.15
C GLY A 411 25.79 -12.74 10.89
N ASP A 412 26.58 -11.95 10.16
CA ASP A 412 27.51 -10.96 10.71
C ASP A 412 26.80 -9.93 11.59
N LEU A 413 25.63 -9.43 11.16
CA LEU A 413 24.82 -8.49 11.93
C LEU A 413 24.30 -9.14 13.23
N ALA A 414 23.89 -10.40 13.17
CA ALA A 414 23.39 -11.13 14.33
C ALA A 414 24.48 -11.49 15.34
N GLU A 415 25.72 -11.71 14.87
CA GLU A 415 26.88 -11.91 15.72
C GLU A 415 27.32 -10.61 16.42
N ARG A 416 27.40 -9.50 15.67
CA ARG A 416 27.76 -8.19 16.21
C ARG A 416 26.78 -7.69 17.27
N VAL A 417 25.48 -7.78 16.96
CA VAL A 417 24.42 -7.38 17.88
C VAL A 417 23.40 -8.52 17.94
N PRO A 418 23.45 -9.33 19.00
CA PRO A 418 22.47 -10.39 19.21
C PRO A 418 21.07 -9.83 19.44
N ALA A 419 20.06 -10.50 18.89
CA ALA A 419 18.67 -10.11 19.11
C ALA A 419 18.29 -10.16 20.62
N PRO A 420 17.47 -9.22 21.10
CA PRO A 420 16.98 -9.26 22.48
C PRO A 420 16.12 -10.51 22.70
N ALA A 421 16.16 -11.05 23.94
CA ALA A 421 15.36 -12.20 24.30
C ALA A 421 13.94 -11.76 24.68
N ILE A 422 12.93 -12.19 23.91
CA ILE A 422 11.52 -11.92 24.21
C ILE A 422 10.89 -13.22 24.71
N GLY A 423 10.50 -13.28 25.98
CA GLY A 423 10.00 -14.51 26.61
C GLY A 423 11.05 -15.62 26.65
N GLY A 424 12.28 -15.28 27.05
CA GLY A 424 13.38 -16.23 27.26
C GLY A 424 14.05 -16.79 25.99
N LYS A 425 13.55 -16.45 24.79
CA LYS A 425 14.14 -16.88 23.51
C LYS A 425 14.54 -15.69 22.65
N ARG A 426 15.73 -15.76 22.06
CA ARG A 426 16.22 -14.77 21.08
C ARG A 426 15.65 -15.06 19.70
N PHE A 427 15.41 -14.00 18.92
CA PHE A 427 15.12 -14.16 17.49
C PHE A 427 16.34 -14.75 16.77
N ARG A 428 16.11 -15.74 15.91
CA ARG A 428 17.16 -16.38 15.12
C ARG A 428 16.68 -16.51 13.68
N VAL A 429 17.49 -16.00 12.76
CA VAL A 429 17.31 -16.20 11.32
C VAL A 429 18.13 -17.42 10.90
N TYR A 430 17.51 -18.34 10.19
CA TYR A 430 18.17 -19.53 9.65
C TYR A 430 18.59 -19.33 8.21
N TYR A 431 17.76 -18.62 7.45
CA TYR A 431 17.97 -18.40 6.04
C TYR A 431 17.19 -17.18 5.57
N ALA A 432 17.70 -16.46 4.59
CA ALA A 432 17.09 -15.30 3.99
C ALA A 432 17.20 -15.34 2.47
N LEU A 433 16.18 -14.86 1.76
CA LEU A 433 16.25 -14.61 0.31
C LEU A 433 15.49 -13.34 -0.09
N GLN A 434 15.85 -12.75 -1.22
CA GLN A 434 15.10 -11.64 -1.80
C GLN A 434 13.94 -12.18 -2.64
N THR A 435 12.73 -11.70 -2.36
CA THR A 435 11.48 -12.04 -3.05
C THR A 435 10.92 -10.90 -3.91
N GLY A 436 11.43 -9.68 -3.75
CA GLY A 436 10.99 -8.51 -4.50
C GLY A 436 11.98 -7.35 -4.45
N VAL A 437 11.79 -6.38 -5.34
CA VAL A 437 12.71 -5.24 -5.55
C VAL A 437 12.10 -3.88 -5.20
N ARG A 438 10.79 -3.71 -5.36
CA ARG A 438 10.09 -2.43 -5.11
C ARG A 438 8.85 -2.62 -4.21
N PRO A 439 8.99 -2.57 -2.88
CA PRO A 439 10.22 -2.38 -2.09
C PRO A 439 11.12 -3.63 -2.09
N PHE A 440 12.32 -3.52 -1.53
CA PHE A 440 13.19 -4.68 -1.30
C PHE A 440 12.51 -5.64 -0.33
N ARG A 441 11.90 -6.71 -0.85
CA ARG A 441 11.25 -7.73 -0.03
C ARG A 441 12.23 -8.84 0.24
N ILE A 442 12.48 -9.08 1.52
CA ILE A 442 13.42 -10.06 2.02
C ILE A 442 12.64 -11.04 2.88
N LYS A 443 12.56 -12.29 2.44
CA LYS A 443 11.92 -13.35 3.21
C LYS A 443 12.92 -13.94 4.19
N LEU A 444 12.64 -13.82 5.47
CA LEU A 444 13.45 -14.37 6.57
C LEU A 444 12.79 -15.62 7.14
N PHE A 445 13.46 -16.76 7.03
CA PHE A 445 13.10 -17.97 7.75
C PHE A 445 13.67 -17.89 9.15
N CYS A 446 12.79 -17.81 10.14
CA CYS A 446 13.16 -17.60 11.53
C CYS A 446 12.56 -18.64 12.45
N ASN A 447 13.01 -18.65 13.70
CA ASN A 447 12.40 -19.49 14.72
C ASN A 447 10.94 -19.11 14.97
N ARG A 448 10.66 -17.83 15.24
CA ARG A 448 9.34 -17.31 15.61
C ARG A 448 9.21 -15.86 15.15
N GLU A 449 8.08 -15.57 14.50
CA GLU A 449 7.76 -14.25 13.94
C GLU A 449 7.55 -13.21 15.05
N ASP A 450 6.90 -13.61 16.15
CA ASP A 450 6.58 -12.75 17.31
C ASP A 450 7.81 -12.29 18.11
N LYS A 451 9.01 -12.70 17.71
CA LYS A 451 10.26 -12.43 18.43
C LYS A 451 11.14 -11.37 17.76
N LEU A 452 10.79 -10.91 16.57
CA LEU A 452 11.49 -9.77 15.97
C LEU A 452 10.97 -8.47 16.57
N SER A 453 11.79 -7.80 17.39
CA SER A 453 11.44 -6.46 17.86
C SER A 453 11.62 -5.42 16.76
N GLU A 454 10.84 -4.35 16.79
CA GLU A 454 10.96 -3.23 15.84
C GLU A 454 12.35 -2.58 15.86
N GLN A 455 12.98 -2.51 17.04
CA GLN A 455 14.35 -2.01 17.17
C GLN A 455 15.36 -2.90 16.43
N TYR A 456 15.23 -4.22 16.59
CA TYR A 456 16.13 -5.17 15.92
C TYR A 456 15.88 -5.24 14.42
N ARG A 457 14.61 -5.12 14.00
CA ARG A 457 14.22 -4.99 12.60
C ARG A 457 14.90 -3.80 11.93
N ARG A 458 14.86 -2.61 12.56
CA ARG A 458 15.51 -1.39 12.06
C ARG A 458 17.03 -1.53 12.00
N TYR A 459 17.63 -2.24 12.97
CA TYR A 459 19.06 -2.55 12.94
C TYR A 459 19.44 -3.40 11.72
N LEU A 460 18.68 -4.46 11.43
CA LEU A 460 18.89 -5.30 10.26
C LEU A 460 18.71 -4.51 8.95
N GLU A 461 17.65 -3.70 8.87
CA GLU A 461 17.39 -2.80 7.74
C GLU A 461 18.56 -1.83 7.50
N ALA A 462 19.00 -1.11 8.53
CA ALA A 462 20.12 -0.18 8.41
C ALA A 462 21.43 -0.87 7.99
N GLY A 463 21.68 -2.08 8.49
CA GLY A 463 22.83 -2.89 8.08
C GLY A 463 22.77 -3.27 6.60
N MET A 464 21.59 -3.69 6.11
CA MET A 464 21.37 -3.99 4.69
C MET A 464 21.55 -2.77 3.79
N VAL A 465 20.98 -1.64 4.18
CA VAL A 465 21.09 -0.39 3.42
C VAL A 465 22.56 0.00 3.23
N LYS A 466 23.34 -0.07 4.32
CA LYS A 466 24.76 0.27 4.33
C LYS A 466 25.61 -0.69 3.50
N GLU A 467 25.45 -2.00 3.67
CA GLU A 467 26.30 -3.00 3.01
C GLU A 467 26.05 -3.06 1.49
N PHE A 468 24.78 -3.01 1.08
CA PHE A 468 24.42 -3.15 -0.33
C PHE A 468 24.37 -1.82 -1.08
N GLY A 469 24.59 -0.69 -0.40
CA GLY A 469 24.54 0.65 -1.00
C GLY A 469 23.18 0.96 -1.60
N ILE A 470 22.11 0.58 -0.91
CA ILE A 470 20.70 0.81 -1.31
C ILE A 470 20.09 1.96 -0.50
N ASP A 471 20.87 3.02 -0.36
CA ASP A 471 20.54 4.25 0.37
C ASP A 471 19.19 4.84 -0.04
N GLY A 472 18.25 4.97 0.90
CA GLY A 472 16.90 5.50 0.64
C GLY A 472 15.90 4.52 0.05
N CYS A 473 16.31 3.26 -0.19
CA CYS A 473 15.41 2.19 -0.60
C CYS A 473 14.76 1.52 0.61
N PRO A 474 13.43 1.38 0.65
CA PRO A 474 12.75 0.71 1.76
C PRO A 474 13.00 -0.79 1.72
N VAL A 475 13.38 -1.37 2.87
CA VAL A 475 13.56 -2.82 3.04
C VAL A 475 12.41 -3.37 3.88
N TYR A 476 11.81 -4.44 3.38
CA TYR A 476 10.69 -5.11 4.03
C TYR A 476 11.04 -6.57 4.32
N PHE A 477 10.79 -7.01 5.55
CA PHE A 477 11.04 -8.37 5.97
C PHE A 477 9.73 -9.16 6.04
N ASP A 478 9.59 -10.17 5.18
CA ASP A 478 8.55 -11.19 5.27
C ASP A 478 9.06 -12.29 6.22
N LEU A 479 8.48 -12.40 7.41
CA LEU A 479 8.90 -13.42 8.37
C LEU A 479 8.15 -14.73 8.12
N VAL A 480 8.89 -15.84 8.15
CA VAL A 480 8.31 -17.19 8.16
C VAL A 480 8.85 -17.93 9.36
N GLY A 481 7.99 -18.15 10.35
CA GLY A 481 8.28 -18.95 11.53
C GLY A 481 8.19 -20.46 11.27
N LYS A 482 8.74 -21.26 12.19
CA LYS A 482 8.41 -22.69 12.22
C LYS A 482 6.93 -22.87 12.59
N PRO A 483 6.22 -23.85 12.00
CA PRO A 483 4.84 -24.13 12.35
C PRO A 483 4.71 -24.37 13.86
N LYS A 484 3.69 -23.76 14.48
CA LYS A 484 3.43 -23.91 15.92
C LYS A 484 3.10 -25.38 16.19
N HIS A 485 3.99 -26.04 16.91
CA HIS A 485 3.77 -27.41 17.36
C HIS A 485 2.75 -27.39 18.52
N THR A 486 1.62 -28.05 18.37
CA THR A 486 0.68 -28.30 19.47
C THR A 486 1.31 -29.31 20.42
N PRO A 487 1.42 -29.07 21.74
CA PRO A 487 1.96 -30.07 22.66
C PRO A 487 1.18 -31.39 22.51
N GLY A 488 1.86 -32.48 22.15
CA GLY A 488 1.24 -33.81 21.99
C GLY A 488 1.28 -34.42 20.57
N THR A 489 1.69 -33.70 19.52
CA THR A 489 1.93 -34.32 18.20
C THR A 489 3.35 -34.88 18.09
N PRO A 490 3.59 -36.09 17.56
CA PRO A 490 4.95 -36.63 17.49
C PRO A 490 5.83 -35.89 16.48
N TYR A 491 7.04 -35.56 16.89
CA TYR A 491 8.07 -34.95 16.04
C TYR A 491 8.65 -36.02 15.11
N THR A 492 8.14 -36.13 13.88
CA THR A 492 8.88 -36.53 12.67
C THR A 492 7.91 -36.73 11.50
N GLY A 493 8.23 -36.15 10.34
CA GLY A 493 7.44 -36.33 9.11
C GLY A 493 7.22 -37.79 8.71
N LYS A 494 8.05 -38.73 9.20
CA LYS A 494 7.84 -40.18 8.99
C LYS A 494 6.57 -40.70 9.65
N ALA A 495 6.22 -40.25 10.86
CA ALA A 495 5.02 -40.73 11.54
C ALA A 495 3.74 -40.21 10.87
N ALA A 496 3.72 -38.94 10.46
CA ALA A 496 2.60 -38.35 9.72
C ALA A 496 2.43 -38.97 8.31
N ILE A 497 3.53 -39.31 7.64
CA ILE A 497 3.48 -40.07 6.37
C ILE A 497 2.99 -41.50 6.62
N LEU A 498 3.41 -42.15 7.71
CA LEU A 498 2.95 -43.49 8.07
C LEU A 498 1.48 -43.52 8.47
N GLU A 499 0.99 -42.47 9.13
CA GLU A 499 -0.43 -42.29 9.48
C GLU A 499 -1.26 -42.04 8.23
N LYS A 500 -0.76 -41.22 7.30
CA LYS A 500 -1.41 -40.98 6.01
C LYS A 500 -1.44 -42.24 5.14
N GLN A 501 -0.34 -43.01 5.11
CA GLN A 501 -0.26 -44.30 4.43
C GLN A 501 -1.11 -45.38 5.12
N ARG A 502 -1.26 -45.36 6.45
CA ARG A 502 -2.19 -46.24 7.17
C ARG A 502 -3.64 -45.90 6.84
N ALA A 503 -4.00 -44.62 6.84
CA ALA A 503 -5.33 -44.16 6.46
C ALA A 503 -5.67 -44.50 4.99
N GLU A 504 -4.71 -44.33 4.08
CA GLU A 504 -4.85 -44.71 2.67
C GLU A 504 -4.97 -46.25 2.49
N ASN A 505 -4.22 -47.04 3.26
CA ASN A 505 -4.31 -48.51 3.24
C ASN A 505 -5.59 -49.06 3.90
N GLU A 506 -6.13 -48.40 4.94
CA GLU A 506 -7.43 -48.75 5.53
C GLU A 506 -8.59 -48.50 4.56
N LEU A 507 -8.45 -47.53 3.65
CA LEU A 507 -9.38 -47.27 2.55
C LEU A 507 -9.20 -48.20 1.34
N ALA A 508 -8.01 -48.78 1.16
CA ALA A 508 -7.71 -49.68 0.03
C ALA A 508 -8.34 -51.08 0.15
N GLY A 509 -8.80 -51.48 1.34
CA GLY A 509 -9.47 -52.76 1.58
C GLY A 509 -11.00 -52.74 1.48
N VAL A 510 -11.59 -51.57 1.23
CA VAL A 510 -13.05 -51.41 1.20
C VAL A 510 -13.55 -51.53 -0.24
N PRO A 511 -14.44 -52.49 -0.56
CA PRO A 511 -15.02 -52.61 -1.90
C PRO A 511 -15.69 -51.30 -2.33
N LYS A 512 -15.42 -50.85 -3.58
CA LYS A 512 -15.86 -49.55 -4.12
C LYS A 512 -17.35 -49.23 -3.91
N TRP A 513 -18.22 -50.24 -3.82
CA TRP A 513 -19.66 -50.08 -3.60
C TRP A 513 -20.00 -49.61 -2.17
N LYS A 514 -19.26 -50.01 -1.13
CA LYS A 514 -19.47 -49.55 0.26
C LYS A 514 -19.05 -48.10 0.47
N VAL A 515 -18.02 -47.65 -0.25
CA VAL A 515 -17.58 -46.24 -0.25
C VAL A 515 -18.63 -45.37 -0.95
N ARG A 516 -19.32 -45.92 -1.97
CA ARG A 516 -20.42 -45.25 -2.66
C ARG A 516 -21.67 -45.11 -1.78
N GLU A 517 -22.08 -46.17 -1.09
CA GLU A 517 -23.19 -46.12 -0.12
C GLU A 517 -22.93 -45.12 1.02
N ALA A 518 -21.70 -45.06 1.54
CA ALA A 518 -21.34 -44.11 2.59
C ALA A 518 -21.34 -42.65 2.10
N ARG A 519 -20.98 -42.40 0.83
CA ARG A 519 -21.06 -41.07 0.20
C ARG A 519 -22.49 -40.66 -0.13
N GLU A 520 -23.33 -41.58 -0.56
CA GLU A 520 -24.77 -41.37 -0.79
C GLU A 520 -25.51 -41.10 0.54
N ALA A 521 -25.16 -41.82 1.62
CA ALA A 521 -25.73 -41.59 2.95
C ALA A 521 -25.31 -40.24 3.58
N GLN A 522 -24.20 -39.64 3.13
CA GLN A 522 -23.71 -38.33 3.57
C GLN A 522 -24.09 -37.18 2.63
N GLY A 523 -24.88 -37.43 1.58
CA GLY A 523 -25.43 -36.39 0.72
C GLY A 523 -24.41 -35.67 -0.16
N LEU A 524 -23.26 -36.30 -0.46
CA LEU A 524 -22.27 -35.75 -1.39
C LEU A 524 -22.50 -36.35 -2.78
N GLY A 525 -23.43 -35.73 -3.53
CA GLY A 525 -23.68 -36.02 -4.93
C GLY A 525 -22.58 -35.49 -5.86
N GLU A 526 -22.23 -36.35 -6.82
CA GLU A 526 -21.36 -36.23 -8.00
C GLU A 526 -20.67 -34.89 -8.32
N ALA A 527 -19.34 -34.94 -8.47
CA ALA A 527 -18.57 -34.00 -9.27
C ALA A 527 -17.47 -34.73 -10.06
N PHE A 528 -17.78 -34.96 -11.34
CA PHE A 528 -16.93 -35.02 -12.54
C PHE A 528 -15.51 -35.62 -12.46
N ASP A 529 -15.36 -36.76 -13.14
CA ASP A 529 -14.11 -37.30 -13.66
C ASP A 529 -13.48 -36.34 -14.67
N TYR A 530 -12.21 -36.00 -14.44
CA TYR A 530 -11.26 -35.60 -15.49
C TYR A 530 -10.07 -36.57 -15.42
N GLU A 531 -10.26 -37.78 -15.96
CA GLU A 531 -9.15 -38.61 -16.41
C GLU A 531 -9.25 -38.75 -17.93
N THR A 532 -8.53 -37.87 -18.62
CA THR A 532 -7.93 -38.17 -19.93
C THR A 532 -6.73 -37.25 -20.08
N LEU A 533 -5.54 -37.84 -19.92
CA LEU A 533 -4.33 -37.62 -20.72
C LEU A 533 -3.17 -38.35 -20.03
N GLU A 534 -3.10 -39.66 -20.27
CA GLU A 534 -1.86 -40.45 -20.42
C GLU A 534 -2.26 -41.85 -20.92
N ASP A 535 -2.51 -41.92 -22.23
CA ASP A 535 -1.98 -42.92 -23.19
C ASP A 535 -2.60 -42.70 -24.58
#